data_AF-A0A3C2AYL8-F1
#
_entry.id   AF-A0A3C2AYL8-F1
#
_cell.length_a   1.000
_cell.length_b   1.000
_cell.length_c   1.000
_cell.angle_alpha   90.00
_cell.angle_beta   90.00
_cell.angle_gamma   90.00
#
_symmetry.space_group_name_H-M   'P 1'
#
loop_
_entity.id
_entity.type
_entity.pdbx_description
1 polymer ?
#
loop_
_entity_poly.entity_id
_entity_poly.type
_entity_poly.pdbx_seq_one_letter_code
_entity_poly.pdbx_strand_id
1 'polypeptide(L)'
;MSADVFPELPAEQARLAYSRACRDRMIERFSRVDPEGAADAITKEYVEVTVAEALEDLRTPGAGEFFGRITEEGPGGDRWYIGRRHIEDDVHDPVVVDWRAPIAAPFYRATHADPFGLAHRRRFTMVDGDLTAYLDEQLDDPDHEAAGSGIPDPVLAEIGAARTGAMREIVATIQAEQDIVIRAPLDQCLVVQGGPGTGKTAVGLHRAAFLLFEHRRRLVRDGVLVVGPNAVFLDYIGNVLPSLGERSVQQRTALDLCVPKVEIAGVDSDDLRRRKGSPEMLALLEAAVTRHVVVPDDDLRVPVGARTITITRDEFAGWLHAALDARGPVNKRRDSVKGMVQRDMLRRYDRDDVWEKAPGLRAAITKAWPTQQPVRLIDQLLTAEFGAAGGRGKRRAWTVADQFLVDEANSLLNGTPFTYGHVVVDESQDHSAVALRCIGRRSPAGSMTVLGDLAQSTTPAGQRDWAEALRWLVPGEGAA
;
A
#
# COMPACT_ATOMS: atom_id res chain seq x y z
N MET A 1 -30.61 -47.82 11.00
CA MET A 1 -30.65 -46.47 11.60
C MET A 1 -29.38 -45.78 11.14
N SER A 2 -29.50 -44.84 10.21
CA SER A 2 -28.34 -44.03 9.81
C SER A 2 -27.85 -43.32 11.06
N ALA A 3 -26.61 -43.56 11.48
CA ALA A 3 -25.97 -42.69 12.45
C ALA A 3 -26.07 -41.26 11.90
N ASP A 4 -26.55 -40.34 12.72
CA ASP A 4 -26.57 -38.92 12.35
C ASP A 4 -25.11 -38.49 12.19
N VAL A 5 -24.71 -38.16 10.96
CA VAL A 5 -23.31 -37.87 10.62
C VAL A 5 -22.83 -36.59 11.32
N PHE A 6 -23.77 -35.72 11.71
CA PHE A 6 -23.51 -34.43 12.37
C PHE A 6 -24.45 -34.21 13.57
N PRO A 7 -24.29 -34.95 14.70
CA PRO A 7 -25.24 -34.89 15.82
C PRO A 7 -25.32 -33.50 16.49
N GLU A 8 -24.27 -32.69 16.42
CA GLU A 8 -24.26 -31.32 16.97
C GLU A 8 -24.77 -30.26 15.99
N LEU A 9 -25.11 -30.63 14.75
CA LEU A 9 -25.52 -29.68 13.70
C LEU A 9 -26.70 -28.78 14.12
N PRO A 10 -27.78 -29.30 14.75
CA PRO A 10 -28.90 -28.45 15.18
C PRO A 10 -28.48 -27.41 16.24
N ALA A 11 -27.54 -27.77 17.12
CA ALA A 11 -27.02 -26.85 18.13
C ALA A 11 -26.17 -25.73 17.51
N GLU A 12 -25.33 -26.08 16.53
CA GLU A 12 -24.51 -25.09 15.81
C GLU A 12 -25.35 -24.18 14.91
N GLN A 13 -26.41 -24.71 14.29
CA GLN A 13 -27.40 -23.90 13.56
C GLN A 13 -28.14 -22.94 14.50
N ALA A 14 -28.53 -23.38 15.70
CA ALA A 14 -29.12 -22.50 16.71
C ALA A 14 -28.14 -21.42 17.17
N ARG A 15 -26.85 -21.75 17.32
CA ARG A 15 -25.80 -20.77 17.65
C ARG A 15 -25.59 -19.75 16.53
N LEU A 16 -25.64 -20.15 15.26
CA LEU A 16 -25.58 -19.25 14.11
C LEU A 16 -26.81 -18.31 14.07
N ALA A 17 -28.00 -18.82 14.36
CA ALA A 17 -29.20 -17.99 14.47
C ALA A 17 -29.07 -16.97 15.62
N TYR A 18 -28.50 -17.40 16.75
CA TYR A 18 -28.21 -16.52 17.88
C TYR A 18 -27.22 -15.40 17.52
N SER A 19 -26.12 -15.72 16.82
CA SER A 19 -25.13 -14.70 16.40
C SER A 19 -25.73 -13.68 15.44
N ARG A 20 -26.57 -14.11 14.49
CA ARG A 20 -27.33 -13.23 13.59
C ARG A 20 -28.25 -12.28 14.38
N ALA A 21 -28.98 -12.80 15.36
CA ALA A 21 -29.83 -11.98 16.21
C ALA A 21 -29.03 -10.96 17.04
N CYS A 22 -27.85 -11.35 17.55
CA CYS A 22 -26.96 -10.44 18.28
C CYS A 22 -26.43 -9.32 17.37
N ARG A 23 -25.99 -9.65 16.16
CA ARG A 23 -25.59 -8.66 15.14
C ARG A 23 -26.72 -7.67 14.85
N ASP A 24 -27.93 -8.15 14.65
CA ASP A 24 -29.08 -7.28 14.35
C ASP A 24 -29.38 -6.32 15.53
N ARG A 25 -29.22 -6.78 16.78
CA ARG A 25 -29.29 -5.93 17.98
C ARG A 25 -28.13 -4.92 18.06
N MET A 26 -26.92 -5.31 17.68
CA MET A 26 -25.78 -4.37 17.57
C MET A 26 -26.06 -3.27 16.54
N ILE A 27 -26.62 -3.62 15.38
CA ILE A 27 -27.03 -2.66 14.35
C ILE A 27 -28.07 -1.69 14.91
N GLU A 28 -29.09 -2.20 15.62
CA GLU A 28 -30.12 -1.36 16.26
C GLU A 28 -29.50 -0.41 17.29
N ARG A 29 -28.61 -0.93 18.16
CA ARG A 29 -27.91 -0.16 19.19
C ARG A 29 -27.05 0.94 18.60
N PHE A 30 -26.22 0.63 17.60
CA PHE A 30 -25.39 1.62 16.93
C PHE A 30 -26.20 2.62 16.11
N SER A 31 -27.33 2.21 15.52
CA SER A 31 -28.21 3.13 14.79
C SER A 31 -28.92 4.13 15.71
N ARG A 32 -28.95 3.88 17.03
CA ARG A 32 -29.52 4.78 18.04
C ARG A 32 -28.49 5.70 18.67
N VAL A 33 -27.20 5.55 18.37
CA VAL A 33 -26.17 6.45 18.90
C VAL A 33 -26.42 7.83 18.30
N ASP A 34 -26.73 8.79 19.18
CA ASP A 34 -26.94 10.19 18.80
C ASP A 34 -25.60 10.95 18.86
N PRO A 35 -25.04 11.38 17.73
CA PRO A 35 -23.78 12.12 17.71
C PRO A 35 -23.90 13.52 18.33
N GLU A 36 -25.11 14.09 18.40
CA GLU A 36 -25.35 15.39 19.03
C GLU A 36 -25.10 15.37 20.55
N GLY A 37 -25.03 14.19 21.17
CA GLY A 37 -24.65 14.01 22.57
C GLY A 37 -23.14 14.15 22.85
N ALA A 38 -22.31 14.35 21.84
CA ALA A 38 -20.86 14.48 21.98
C ALA A 38 -20.43 15.78 22.67
N ALA A 39 -19.30 15.74 23.39
CA ALA A 39 -18.80 16.88 24.18
C ALA A 39 -18.35 18.09 23.34
N ASP A 40 -17.95 17.86 22.10
CA ASP A 40 -17.47 18.87 21.16
C ASP A 40 -17.63 18.41 19.70
N ALA A 41 -17.40 19.32 18.75
CA ALA A 41 -17.59 19.06 17.32
C ALA A 41 -16.62 18.01 16.73
N ILE A 42 -15.40 17.89 17.26
CA ILE A 42 -14.42 16.89 16.81
C ILE A 42 -14.85 15.51 17.30
N THR A 43 -15.27 15.41 18.56
CA THR A 43 -15.80 14.19 19.15
C THR A 43 -17.07 13.75 18.42
N LYS A 44 -17.96 14.69 18.06
CA LYS A 44 -19.14 14.43 17.25
C LYS A 44 -18.76 13.80 15.90
N GLU A 45 -17.89 14.44 15.14
CA GLU A 45 -17.42 13.95 13.83
C GLU A 45 -16.78 12.56 13.96
N TYR A 46 -15.97 12.34 15.00
CA TYR A 46 -15.38 11.04 15.27
C TYR A 46 -16.43 9.95 15.56
N VAL A 47 -17.44 10.27 16.37
CA VAL A 47 -18.56 9.36 16.66
C VAL A 47 -19.37 9.07 15.40
N GLU A 48 -19.69 10.08 14.60
CA GLU A 48 -20.42 9.93 13.34
C GLU A 48 -19.69 8.96 12.40
N VAL A 49 -18.41 9.21 12.14
CA VAL A 49 -17.61 8.38 11.23
C VAL A 49 -17.45 6.96 11.78
N THR A 50 -17.12 6.82 13.07
CA THR A 50 -16.89 5.50 13.68
C THR A 50 -18.15 4.64 13.71
N VAL A 51 -19.29 5.24 14.04
CA VAL A 51 -20.59 4.55 14.05
C VAL A 51 -21.04 4.20 12.64
N ALA A 52 -20.84 5.10 11.67
CA ALA A 52 -21.16 4.83 10.27
C ALA A 52 -20.33 3.65 9.73
N GLU A 53 -19.01 3.65 9.95
CA GLU A 53 -18.12 2.55 9.56
C GLU A 53 -18.56 1.22 10.21
N ALA A 54 -18.86 1.22 11.51
CA ALA A 54 -19.31 0.03 12.22
C ALA A 54 -20.66 -0.50 11.70
N LEU A 55 -21.61 0.38 11.41
CA LEU A 55 -22.91 0.00 10.85
C LEU A 55 -22.79 -0.55 9.43
N GLU A 56 -21.95 0.07 8.59
CA GLU A 56 -21.67 -0.43 7.24
C GLU A 56 -21.03 -1.82 7.27
N ASP A 57 -20.09 -2.03 8.19
CA ASP A 57 -19.44 -3.31 8.38
C ASP A 57 -20.44 -4.40 8.80
N LEU A 58 -21.26 -4.12 9.83
CA LEU A 58 -22.26 -5.06 10.34
C LEU A 58 -23.40 -5.35 9.33
N ARG A 59 -23.73 -4.40 8.46
CA ARG A 59 -24.78 -4.57 7.43
C ARG A 59 -24.30 -5.30 6.18
N THR A 60 -22.99 -5.48 6.02
CA THR A 60 -22.43 -6.17 4.85
C THR A 60 -22.90 -7.64 4.84
N PRO A 61 -23.36 -8.19 3.69
CA PRO A 61 -23.77 -9.60 3.62
C PRO A 61 -22.66 -10.55 4.11
N GLY A 62 -23.03 -11.58 4.86
CA GLY A 62 -22.08 -12.50 5.50
C GLY A 62 -21.38 -11.93 6.75
N ALA A 63 -21.70 -10.69 7.17
CA ALA A 63 -21.22 -10.12 8.43
C ALA A 63 -21.72 -10.94 9.64
N GLY A 64 -20.78 -11.31 10.51
CA GLY A 64 -21.06 -12.00 11.77
C GLY A 64 -21.28 -13.51 11.65
N GLU A 65 -21.09 -14.09 10.47
CA GLU A 65 -21.05 -15.54 10.31
C GLU A 65 -19.71 -16.08 10.81
N PHE A 66 -19.78 -17.11 11.65
CA PHE A 66 -18.62 -17.89 12.04
C PHE A 66 -18.43 -19.05 11.07
N PHE A 67 -17.17 -19.34 10.73
CA PHE A 67 -16.78 -20.45 9.86
C PHE A 67 -15.99 -21.52 10.62
N GLY A 68 -15.65 -21.25 11.89
CA GLY A 68 -14.99 -22.23 12.74
C GLY A 68 -15.23 -22.00 14.22
N ARG A 69 -14.80 -22.98 15.01
CA ARG A 69 -14.82 -22.94 16.47
C ARG A 69 -13.53 -23.56 16.99
N ILE A 70 -12.92 -22.93 17.99
CA ILE A 70 -11.82 -23.51 18.77
C ILE A 70 -12.30 -23.77 20.20
N THR A 71 -11.79 -24.84 20.82
CA THR A 71 -12.07 -25.18 22.21
C THR A 71 -10.75 -25.38 22.93
N GLU A 72 -10.56 -24.65 24.03
CA GLU A 72 -9.35 -24.73 24.85
C GLU A 72 -9.26 -26.06 25.61
N GLU A 73 -8.03 -26.46 25.96
CA GLU A 73 -7.77 -27.66 26.76
C GLU A 73 -8.33 -27.55 28.20
N GLY A 74 -8.68 -28.71 28.76
CA GLY A 74 -9.09 -28.84 30.16
C GLY A 74 -10.60 -28.97 30.39
N PRO A 75 -11.02 -29.37 31.61
CA PRO A 75 -12.43 -29.59 31.92
C PRO A 75 -13.24 -28.29 31.82
N GLY A 76 -14.15 -28.22 30.84
CA GLY A 76 -14.98 -27.04 30.61
C GLY A 76 -14.28 -25.90 29.86
N GLY A 77 -13.25 -26.21 29.07
CA GLY A 77 -12.52 -25.22 28.27
C GLY A 77 -13.43 -24.30 27.45
N ASP A 78 -13.02 -23.03 27.37
CA ASP A 78 -13.78 -21.98 26.70
C ASP A 78 -13.91 -22.26 25.20
N ARG A 79 -15.05 -21.85 24.63
CA ARG A 79 -15.40 -22.06 23.23
C ARG A 79 -15.45 -20.73 22.51
N TRP A 80 -14.58 -20.57 21.52
CA TRP A 80 -14.51 -19.37 20.72
C TRP A 80 -14.97 -19.65 19.30
N TYR A 81 -16.02 -18.97 18.86
CA TYR A 81 -16.48 -19.02 17.48
C TYR A 81 -15.72 -17.98 16.65
N ILE A 82 -15.06 -18.43 15.59
CA ILE A 82 -14.21 -17.58 14.75
C ILE A 82 -14.97 -17.21 13.49
N GLY A 83 -15.04 -15.91 13.21
CA GLY A 83 -15.77 -15.37 12.08
C GLY A 83 -15.07 -14.17 11.45
N ARG A 84 -15.72 -13.61 10.42
CA ARG A 84 -15.16 -12.49 9.65
C ARG A 84 -15.07 -11.19 10.44
N ARG A 85 -15.89 -11.06 11.49
CA ARG A 85 -16.14 -9.83 12.25
C ARG A 85 -16.49 -10.16 13.69
N HIS A 86 -16.21 -9.22 14.58
CA HIS A 86 -16.65 -9.28 15.97
C HIS A 86 -18.18 -9.13 16.08
N ILE A 87 -18.81 -10.02 16.84
CA ILE A 87 -20.21 -9.93 17.26
C ILE A 87 -20.27 -10.19 18.76
N GLU A 88 -21.07 -9.41 19.47
CA GLU A 88 -21.28 -9.52 20.92
C GLU A 88 -22.76 -9.48 21.26
N ASP A 89 -23.09 -9.94 22.46
CA ASP A 89 -24.45 -9.88 22.98
C ASP A 89 -24.75 -8.57 23.73
N ASP A 90 -25.88 -8.54 24.44
CA ASP A 90 -26.36 -7.35 25.14
C ASP A 90 -25.56 -7.03 26.42
N VAL A 91 -24.77 -7.98 26.93
CA VAL A 91 -23.86 -7.78 28.07
C VAL A 91 -22.40 -7.61 27.64
N HIS A 92 -22.15 -7.45 26.33
CA HIS A 92 -20.83 -7.32 25.70
C HIS A 92 -19.97 -8.59 25.77
N ASP A 93 -20.59 -9.76 25.92
CA ASP A 93 -19.88 -11.04 25.80
C ASP A 93 -19.63 -11.36 24.31
N PRO A 94 -18.40 -11.69 23.89
CA PRO A 94 -18.10 -12.07 22.51
C PRO A 94 -18.86 -13.33 22.08
N VAL A 95 -19.72 -13.16 21.08
CA VAL A 95 -20.48 -14.24 20.44
C VAL A 95 -19.71 -14.81 19.25
N VAL A 96 -19.06 -13.94 18.49
CA VAL A 96 -18.16 -14.28 17.37
C VAL A 96 -16.91 -13.42 17.49
N VAL A 97 -15.76 -14.07 17.46
CA VAL A 97 -14.45 -13.44 17.47
C VAL A 97 -14.00 -13.18 16.04
N ASP A 98 -13.50 -11.97 15.79
CA ASP A 98 -12.90 -11.61 14.51
C ASP A 98 -11.64 -12.44 14.25
N TRP A 99 -11.52 -13.00 13.05
CA TRP A 99 -10.37 -13.80 12.61
C TRP A 99 -9.02 -13.07 12.79
N ARG A 100 -9.02 -11.74 12.79
CA ARG A 100 -7.81 -10.91 12.97
C ARG A 100 -7.34 -10.88 14.42
N ALA A 101 -8.21 -11.19 15.39
CA ALA A 101 -7.85 -11.18 16.80
C ALA A 101 -6.72 -12.19 17.11
N PRO A 102 -5.84 -11.90 18.08
CA PRO A 102 -4.75 -12.82 18.46
C PRO A 102 -5.25 -14.20 18.89
N ILE A 103 -6.38 -14.27 19.60
CA ILE A 103 -7.00 -15.52 20.06
C ILE A 103 -7.50 -16.41 18.90
N ALA A 104 -7.66 -15.86 17.69
CA ALA A 104 -8.03 -16.61 16.50
C ALA A 104 -6.82 -17.22 15.77
N ALA A 105 -5.58 -16.82 16.09
CA ALA A 105 -4.39 -17.36 15.42
C ALA A 105 -4.23 -18.89 15.55
N PRO A 106 -4.51 -19.52 16.71
CA PRO A 106 -4.53 -20.98 16.87
C PRO A 106 -5.45 -21.71 15.89
N PHE A 107 -6.58 -21.11 15.49
CA PHE A 107 -7.48 -21.72 14.51
C PHE A 107 -6.75 -22.08 13.21
N TYR A 108 -5.81 -21.24 12.78
CA TYR A 108 -5.02 -21.43 11.56
C TYR A 108 -3.73 -22.22 11.78
N ARG A 109 -3.05 -21.99 12.91
CA ARG A 109 -1.68 -22.49 13.14
C ARG A 109 -1.59 -23.78 13.94
N ALA A 110 -2.62 -24.12 14.72
CA ALA A 110 -2.55 -25.27 15.60
C ALA A 110 -2.41 -26.58 14.81
N THR A 111 -1.54 -27.44 15.32
CA THR A 111 -1.25 -28.79 14.83
C THR A 111 -1.20 -29.75 16.02
N HIS A 112 -1.21 -31.06 15.79
CA HIS A 112 -1.02 -32.04 16.88
C HIS A 112 0.33 -31.88 17.60
N ALA A 113 1.36 -31.38 16.91
CA ALA A 113 2.69 -31.18 17.50
C ALA A 113 2.78 -29.89 18.33
N ASP A 114 1.96 -28.90 17.99
CA ASP A 114 1.82 -27.63 18.70
C ASP A 114 0.34 -27.22 18.69
N PRO A 115 -0.45 -27.67 19.69
CA PRO A 115 -1.89 -27.44 19.73
C PRO A 115 -2.29 -26.00 20.07
N PHE A 116 -1.33 -25.16 20.50
CA PHE A 116 -1.61 -23.81 21.02
C PHE A 116 -2.63 -23.80 22.18
N GLY A 117 -2.64 -24.86 23.00
CA GLY A 117 -3.58 -25.00 24.11
C GLY A 117 -5.02 -25.31 23.69
N LEU A 118 -5.23 -25.79 22.46
CA LEU A 118 -6.53 -26.22 21.96
C LEU A 118 -6.71 -27.73 22.11
N ALA A 119 -7.85 -28.17 22.65
CA ALA A 119 -8.26 -29.56 22.60
C ALA A 119 -8.93 -29.90 21.25
N HIS A 120 -9.78 -29.00 20.75
CA HIS A 120 -10.56 -29.25 19.55
C HIS A 120 -10.60 -28.03 18.61
N ARG A 121 -10.59 -28.31 17.31
CA ARG A 121 -10.90 -27.35 16.25
C ARG A 121 -12.02 -27.90 15.37
N ARG A 122 -13.08 -27.10 15.17
CA ARG A 122 -14.18 -27.40 14.27
C ARG A 122 -14.18 -26.40 13.11
N ARG A 123 -14.31 -26.89 11.88
CA ARG A 123 -14.55 -26.08 10.67
C ARG A 123 -15.96 -26.31 10.16
N PHE A 124 -16.63 -25.26 9.71
CA PHE A 124 -18.01 -25.33 9.22
C PHE A 124 -18.07 -25.20 7.69
N THR A 125 -18.94 -26.00 7.08
CA THR A 125 -19.30 -25.87 5.66
C THR A 125 -20.60 -25.08 5.55
N MET A 126 -20.55 -23.99 4.79
CA MET A 126 -21.66 -23.06 4.59
C MET A 126 -22.13 -23.13 3.14
N VAL A 127 -23.44 -23.21 2.92
CA VAL A 127 -24.07 -23.15 1.58
C VAL A 127 -25.18 -22.12 1.64
N ASP A 128 -25.13 -21.10 0.78
CA ASP A 128 -26.10 -19.99 0.72
C ASP A 128 -26.35 -19.31 2.09
N GLY A 129 -25.33 -19.29 2.94
CA GLY A 129 -25.38 -18.73 4.30
C GLY A 129 -25.84 -19.73 5.37
N ASP A 130 -26.23 -20.95 5.03
CA ASP A 130 -26.67 -21.94 6.01
C ASP A 130 -25.57 -22.97 6.30
N LEU A 131 -25.48 -23.35 7.59
CA LEU A 131 -24.50 -24.32 8.09
C LEU A 131 -25.00 -25.74 7.80
N THR A 132 -24.30 -26.45 6.91
CA THR A 132 -24.74 -27.75 6.38
C THR A 132 -23.92 -28.92 6.87
N ALA A 133 -22.65 -28.70 7.23
CA ALA A 133 -21.76 -29.73 7.74
C ALA A 133 -20.67 -29.11 8.62
N TYR A 134 -19.96 -29.95 9.36
CA TYR A 134 -18.75 -29.57 10.07
C TYR A 134 -17.69 -30.66 9.99
N LEU A 135 -16.44 -30.28 10.20
CA LEU A 135 -15.29 -31.17 10.33
C LEU A 135 -14.60 -30.89 11.66
N ASP A 136 -14.44 -31.93 12.48
CA ASP A 136 -13.73 -31.85 13.77
C ASP A 136 -12.31 -32.38 13.65
N GLU A 137 -11.40 -31.69 14.32
CA GLU A 137 -10.02 -32.08 14.51
C GLU A 137 -9.71 -32.05 16.01
N GLN A 138 -9.40 -33.23 16.55
CA GLN A 138 -8.80 -33.39 17.87
C GLN A 138 -7.34 -32.92 17.79
N LEU A 139 -6.86 -32.12 18.74
CA LEU A 139 -5.50 -31.59 18.72
C LEU A 139 -4.66 -32.04 19.92
N ASP A 140 -5.30 -32.45 21.01
CA ASP A 140 -4.65 -32.90 22.25
C ASP A 140 -4.38 -34.43 22.30
N ASP A 141 -4.85 -35.19 21.31
CA ASP A 141 -4.61 -36.63 21.16
C ASP A 141 -4.03 -36.96 19.77
N PRO A 142 -2.71 -37.23 19.67
CA PRO A 142 -2.05 -37.52 18.40
C PRO A 142 -2.39 -38.91 17.83
N ASP A 143 -2.95 -39.82 18.62
CA ASP A 143 -3.35 -41.17 18.19
C ASP A 143 -4.81 -41.21 17.72
N HIS A 144 -5.53 -40.10 17.78
CA HIS A 144 -6.90 -40.00 17.30
C HIS A 144 -6.92 -40.01 15.76
N GLU A 145 -7.40 -41.11 15.16
CA GLU A 145 -7.72 -41.11 13.72
C GLU A 145 -8.79 -40.05 13.45
N ALA A 146 -8.47 -39.05 12.62
CA ALA A 146 -9.44 -38.03 12.22
C ALA A 146 -10.72 -38.70 11.69
N ALA A 147 -11.83 -38.54 12.42
CA ALA A 147 -13.13 -39.03 11.99
C ALA A 147 -13.59 -38.25 10.76
N GLY A 148 -13.27 -38.72 9.56
CA GLY A 148 -13.58 -37.94 8.36
C GLY A 148 -13.24 -38.51 7.00
N SER A 149 -12.98 -39.81 6.84
CA SER A 149 -12.76 -40.40 5.52
C SER A 149 -14.05 -40.33 4.67
N GLY A 150 -14.21 -39.24 3.90
CA GLY A 150 -15.36 -38.98 3.04
C GLY A 150 -16.17 -37.71 3.36
N ILE A 151 -15.79 -36.94 4.40
CA ILE A 151 -16.43 -35.64 4.70
C ILE A 151 -15.82 -34.56 3.78
N PRO A 152 -16.64 -33.69 3.15
CA PRO A 152 -16.10 -32.59 2.35
C PRO A 152 -15.31 -31.65 3.27
N ASP A 153 -13.99 -31.67 3.15
CA ASP A 153 -13.12 -30.65 3.70
C ASP A 153 -13.62 -29.29 3.17
N PRO A 154 -13.92 -28.30 4.03
CA PRO A 154 -14.32 -26.96 3.60
C PRO A 154 -13.37 -26.36 2.54
N VAL A 155 -12.08 -26.70 2.60
CA VAL A 155 -11.08 -26.33 1.57
C VAL A 155 -11.40 -27.02 0.23
N LEU A 156 -11.71 -28.32 0.24
CA LEU A 156 -12.11 -29.07 -0.97
C LEU A 156 -13.46 -28.61 -1.53
N ALA A 157 -14.41 -28.27 -0.66
CA ALA A 157 -15.71 -27.72 -1.05
C ALA A 157 -15.56 -26.36 -1.75
N GLU A 158 -14.62 -25.53 -1.29
CA GLU A 158 -14.32 -24.25 -1.92
C GLU A 158 -13.61 -24.41 -3.27
N ILE A 159 -12.72 -25.39 -3.42
CA ILE A 159 -12.07 -25.73 -4.71
C ILE A 159 -13.11 -26.12 -5.77
N GLY A 160 -14.18 -26.81 -5.38
CA GLY A 160 -15.27 -27.23 -6.27
C GLY A 160 -16.30 -26.15 -6.61
N ALA A 161 -16.27 -24.99 -5.92
CA ALA A 161 -17.22 -23.92 -6.13
C ALA A 161 -16.99 -23.21 -7.48
N ALA A 162 -18.08 -22.87 -8.17
CA ALA A 162 -18.00 -22.15 -9.44
C ALA A 162 -17.26 -20.82 -9.27
N ARG A 163 -16.17 -20.64 -10.04
CA ARG A 163 -15.41 -19.39 -10.06
C ARG A 163 -16.31 -18.27 -10.58
N THR A 164 -16.68 -17.36 -9.69
CA THR A 164 -17.37 -16.12 -10.03
C THR A 164 -16.45 -15.18 -10.83
N GLY A 165 -17.02 -14.23 -11.56
CA GLY A 165 -16.25 -13.15 -12.22
C GLY A 165 -15.58 -12.17 -11.25
N ALA A 166 -15.66 -12.42 -9.94
CA ALA A 166 -15.00 -11.66 -8.88
C ALA A 166 -14.32 -12.63 -7.90
N MET A 167 -13.24 -12.17 -7.30
CA MET A 167 -12.50 -12.88 -6.26
C MET A 167 -13.29 -12.91 -4.95
N ARG A 168 -13.16 -14.02 -4.20
CA ARG A 168 -13.72 -14.17 -2.86
C ARG A 168 -12.60 -14.04 -1.82
N GLU A 169 -12.99 -13.66 -0.61
CA GLU A 169 -12.13 -13.79 0.56
C GLU A 169 -11.83 -15.27 0.86
N ILE A 170 -10.73 -15.53 1.59
CA ILE A 170 -10.25 -16.90 1.88
C ILE A 170 -10.17 -17.16 3.39
N VAL A 171 -10.78 -16.33 4.24
CA VAL A 171 -10.58 -16.32 5.69
C VAL A 171 -10.83 -17.69 6.32
N ALA A 172 -11.81 -18.44 5.81
CA ALA A 172 -12.13 -19.78 6.31
C ALA A 172 -11.08 -20.84 5.93
N THR A 173 -10.28 -20.60 4.88
CA THR A 173 -9.36 -21.56 4.26
C THR A 173 -7.90 -21.08 4.25
N ILE A 174 -7.59 -20.00 4.98
CA ILE A 174 -6.21 -19.56 5.24
C ILE A 174 -5.40 -20.73 5.81
N GLN A 175 -4.28 -21.02 5.17
CA GLN A 175 -3.33 -22.04 5.63
C GLN A 175 -2.35 -21.48 6.66
N ALA A 176 -1.74 -22.34 7.47
CA ALA A 176 -0.80 -21.93 8.52
C ALA A 176 0.35 -21.05 7.99
N GLU A 177 0.98 -21.43 6.87
CA GLU A 177 2.04 -20.65 6.24
C GLU A 177 1.55 -19.27 5.74
N GLN A 178 0.31 -19.20 5.25
CA GLN A 178 -0.30 -17.95 4.81
C GLN A 178 -0.61 -17.04 6.00
N ASP A 179 -1.09 -17.58 7.13
CA ASP A 179 -1.34 -16.80 8.34
C ASP A 179 -0.06 -16.21 8.93
N ILE A 180 1.09 -16.90 8.82
CA ILE A 180 2.40 -16.34 9.17
C ILE A 180 2.69 -15.09 8.34
N VAL A 181 2.48 -15.15 7.03
CA VAL A 181 2.67 -14.00 6.12
C VAL A 181 1.68 -12.89 6.44
N ILE A 182 0.41 -13.20 6.66
CA ILE A 182 -0.65 -12.24 6.98
C ILE A 182 -0.34 -11.47 8.25
N ARG A 183 0.11 -12.16 9.31
CA ARG A 183 0.38 -11.55 10.62
C ARG A 183 1.81 -11.03 10.80
N ALA A 184 2.65 -11.05 9.77
CA ALA A 184 4.01 -10.53 9.89
C ALA A 184 3.99 -9.01 10.23
N PRO A 185 4.99 -8.47 10.95
CA PRO A 185 5.03 -7.07 11.38
C PRO A 185 4.82 -6.04 10.26
N LEU A 186 4.31 -4.84 10.58
CA LEU A 186 4.08 -3.75 9.63
C LEU A 186 5.38 -3.10 9.12
N ASP A 187 6.35 -2.89 9.99
CA ASP A 187 7.55 -2.07 9.73
C ASP A 187 8.63 -2.82 8.95
N GLN A 188 8.26 -3.36 7.79
CA GLN A 188 9.14 -4.06 6.87
C GLN A 188 8.62 -4.02 5.43
N CYS A 189 9.52 -4.28 4.48
CA CYS A 189 9.17 -4.63 3.11
C CYS A 189 9.16 -6.16 2.98
N LEU A 190 7.98 -6.76 2.95
CA LEU A 190 7.80 -8.21 2.89
C LEU A 190 7.60 -8.66 1.44
N VAL A 191 8.46 -9.55 0.95
CA VAL A 191 8.30 -10.20 -0.37
C VAL A 191 7.61 -11.56 -0.19
N VAL A 192 6.54 -11.78 -0.95
CA VAL A 192 5.79 -13.03 -1.00
C VAL A 192 5.93 -13.62 -2.39
N GLN A 193 6.83 -14.61 -2.52
CA GLN A 193 7.08 -15.33 -3.76
C GLN A 193 6.34 -16.67 -3.79
N GLY A 194 5.72 -16.99 -4.92
CA GLY A 194 5.03 -18.28 -5.11
C GLY A 194 4.47 -18.45 -6.51
N GLY A 195 4.25 -19.70 -6.94
CA GLY A 195 3.75 -20.02 -8.29
C GLY A 195 2.29 -19.59 -8.56
N PRO A 196 1.76 -19.83 -9.78
CA PRO A 196 0.35 -19.60 -10.08
C PRO A 196 -0.56 -20.40 -9.15
N GLY A 197 -1.70 -19.83 -8.75
CA GLY A 197 -2.70 -20.54 -7.94
C GLY A 197 -2.37 -20.71 -6.46
N THR A 198 -1.23 -20.22 -5.97
CA THR A 198 -0.83 -20.27 -4.55
C THR A 198 -1.56 -19.27 -3.65
N GLY A 199 -2.44 -18.44 -4.20
CA GLY A 199 -3.26 -17.48 -3.44
C GLY A 199 -2.53 -16.21 -2.98
N LYS A 200 -1.36 -15.87 -3.54
CA LYS A 200 -0.56 -14.69 -3.13
C LYS A 200 -1.35 -13.39 -3.03
N THR A 201 -2.15 -13.08 -4.05
CA THR A 201 -3.04 -11.92 -4.07
C THR A 201 -3.99 -11.94 -2.89
N ALA A 202 -4.60 -13.10 -2.60
CA ALA A 202 -5.48 -13.27 -1.46
C ALA A 202 -4.72 -12.98 -0.17
N VAL A 203 -3.57 -13.62 0.01
CA VAL A 203 -2.69 -13.42 1.18
C VAL A 203 -2.34 -11.94 1.36
N GLY A 204 -1.96 -11.22 0.30
CA GLY A 204 -1.64 -9.79 0.39
C GLY A 204 -2.82 -8.90 0.76
N LEU A 205 -4.03 -9.20 0.26
CA LEU A 205 -5.25 -8.47 0.63
C LEU A 205 -5.66 -8.76 2.08
N HIS A 206 -5.59 -10.01 2.51
CA HIS A 206 -5.89 -10.38 3.90
C HIS A 206 -4.85 -9.81 4.86
N ARG A 207 -3.58 -9.75 4.44
CA ARG A 207 -2.52 -9.03 5.16
C ARG A 207 -2.85 -7.55 5.32
N ALA A 208 -3.26 -6.87 4.25
CA ALA A 208 -3.68 -5.47 4.35
C ALA A 208 -4.83 -5.27 5.35
N ALA A 209 -5.83 -6.16 5.33
CA ALA A 209 -6.93 -6.13 6.28
C ALA A 209 -6.51 -6.42 7.73
N PHE A 210 -5.59 -7.36 7.95
CA PHE A 210 -5.01 -7.62 9.27
C PHE A 210 -4.22 -6.41 9.78
N LEU A 211 -3.38 -5.80 8.94
CA LEU A 211 -2.59 -4.63 9.33
C LEU A 211 -3.48 -3.43 9.66
N LEU A 212 -4.60 -3.23 8.93
CA LEU A 212 -5.59 -2.20 9.23
C LEU A 212 -6.27 -2.42 10.59
N PHE A 213 -6.54 -3.67 10.95
CA PHE A 213 -7.05 -4.04 12.27
C PHE A 213 -6.01 -3.78 13.38
N GLU A 214 -4.82 -4.36 13.25
CA GLU A 214 -3.76 -4.31 14.27
C GLU A 214 -3.20 -2.88 14.46
N HIS A 215 -3.07 -2.13 13.36
CA HIS A 215 -2.44 -0.81 13.34
C HIS A 215 -3.43 0.31 12.96
N ARG A 216 -4.71 0.16 13.31
CA ARG A 216 -5.80 1.11 12.95
C ARG A 216 -5.44 2.57 13.17
N ARG A 217 -4.86 2.90 14.34
CA ARG A 217 -4.46 4.29 14.69
C ARG A 217 -3.49 4.92 13.69
N ARG A 218 -2.59 4.13 13.10
CA ARG A 218 -1.60 4.60 12.13
C ARG A 218 -2.16 4.59 10.72
N LEU A 219 -2.78 3.48 10.31
CA LEU A 219 -3.17 3.26 8.92
C LEU A 219 -4.47 3.96 8.51
N VAL A 220 -5.37 4.30 9.44
CA VAL A 220 -6.52 5.17 9.12
C VAL A 220 -6.06 6.57 8.70
N ARG A 221 -5.00 7.10 9.35
CA ARG A 221 -4.44 8.42 9.01
C ARG A 221 -3.57 8.36 7.76
N ASP A 222 -2.67 7.38 7.70
CA ASP A 222 -1.65 7.32 6.66
C ASP A 222 -2.16 6.60 5.39
N GLY A 223 -3.26 5.85 5.46
CA GLY A 223 -3.88 5.14 4.34
C GLY A 223 -3.13 3.87 3.91
N VAL A 224 -3.85 3.01 3.17
CA VAL A 224 -3.30 1.80 2.53
C VAL A 224 -3.57 1.85 1.03
N LEU A 225 -2.55 1.48 0.25
CA LEU A 225 -2.62 1.41 -1.21
C LEU A 225 -2.41 -0.03 -1.68
N VAL A 226 -3.26 -0.51 -2.58
CA VAL A 226 -3.05 -1.72 -3.37
C VAL A 226 -2.75 -1.32 -4.81
N VAL A 227 -1.59 -1.72 -5.30
CA VAL A 227 -1.15 -1.54 -6.68
C VAL A 227 -1.37 -2.83 -7.44
N GLY A 228 -2.30 -2.82 -8.40
CA GLY A 228 -2.57 -3.96 -9.27
C GLY A 228 -1.97 -3.80 -10.67
N PRO A 229 -1.80 -4.91 -11.42
CA PRO A 229 -1.24 -4.91 -12.77
C PRO A 229 -2.08 -4.15 -13.81
N ASN A 230 -3.41 -4.16 -13.67
CA ASN A 230 -4.34 -3.51 -14.60
C ASN A 230 -5.73 -3.30 -13.97
N ALA A 231 -6.58 -2.49 -14.61
CA ALA A 231 -7.91 -2.16 -14.10
C ALA A 231 -8.85 -3.37 -13.99
N VAL A 232 -8.82 -4.30 -14.96
CA VAL A 232 -9.67 -5.51 -14.94
C VAL A 232 -9.34 -6.39 -13.72
N PHE A 233 -8.05 -6.49 -13.39
CA PHE A 233 -7.61 -7.18 -12.20
C PHE A 233 -8.09 -6.48 -10.91
N LEU A 234 -7.99 -5.14 -10.86
CA LEU A 234 -8.49 -4.37 -9.72
C LEU A 234 -10.00 -4.55 -9.52
N ASP A 235 -10.78 -4.57 -10.61
CA ASP A 235 -12.21 -4.86 -10.55
C ASP A 235 -12.48 -6.28 -10.04
N TYR A 236 -11.68 -7.26 -10.48
CA TYR A 236 -11.77 -8.65 -10.03
C TYR A 236 -11.55 -8.80 -8.52
N ILE A 237 -10.56 -8.10 -7.95
CA ILE A 237 -10.24 -8.16 -6.51
C ILE A 237 -11.05 -7.16 -5.66
N GLY A 238 -11.76 -6.23 -6.30
CA GLY A 238 -12.32 -5.04 -5.68
C GLY A 238 -13.26 -5.30 -4.50
N ASN A 239 -13.89 -6.48 -4.45
CA ASN A 239 -14.84 -6.85 -3.41
C ASN A 239 -14.22 -7.57 -2.18
N VAL A 240 -12.97 -8.02 -2.26
CA VAL A 240 -12.34 -8.79 -1.18
C VAL A 240 -12.20 -7.95 0.08
N LEU A 241 -11.51 -6.81 0.01
CA LEU A 241 -11.31 -5.93 1.16
C LEU A 241 -12.63 -5.37 1.73
N PRO A 242 -13.59 -4.89 0.91
CA PRO A 242 -14.90 -4.50 1.40
C PRO A 242 -15.65 -5.63 2.13
N SER A 243 -15.53 -6.88 1.66
CA SER A 243 -16.15 -8.03 2.34
C SER A 243 -15.59 -8.28 3.74
N LEU A 244 -14.32 -7.90 3.96
CA LEU A 244 -13.60 -7.95 5.24
C LEU A 244 -13.79 -6.70 6.11
N GLY A 245 -14.58 -5.72 5.65
CA GLY A 245 -14.82 -4.46 6.37
C GLY A 245 -13.88 -3.32 5.99
N GLU A 246 -12.96 -3.53 5.06
CA GLU A 246 -11.91 -2.57 4.72
C GLU A 246 -12.24 -1.83 3.42
N ARG A 247 -12.88 -0.66 3.53
CA ARG A 247 -13.32 0.15 2.39
C ARG A 247 -12.43 1.37 2.11
N SER A 248 -11.60 1.76 3.07
CA SER A 248 -10.70 2.93 2.96
C SER A 248 -9.45 2.66 2.10
N VAL A 249 -9.23 1.41 1.70
CA VAL A 249 -8.07 1.01 0.91
C VAL A 249 -8.19 1.51 -0.52
N GLN A 250 -7.20 2.27 -0.97
CA GLN A 250 -7.14 2.73 -2.35
C GLN A 250 -6.58 1.63 -3.24
N GLN A 251 -7.27 1.36 -4.35
CA GLN A 251 -6.84 0.41 -5.36
C GLN A 251 -6.52 1.17 -6.66
N ARG A 252 -5.28 1.05 -7.15
CA ARG A 252 -4.78 1.83 -8.29
C ARG A 252 -3.83 0.98 -9.12
N THR A 253 -3.69 1.28 -10.41
CA THR A 253 -2.55 0.78 -11.18
C THR A 253 -1.31 1.64 -10.90
N ALA A 254 -0.12 1.13 -11.18
CA ALA A 254 1.10 1.93 -11.08
C ALA A 254 1.02 3.21 -11.94
N LEU A 255 0.36 3.11 -13.10
CA LEU A 255 0.17 4.24 -14.00
C LEU A 255 -0.74 5.31 -13.41
N ASP A 256 -1.76 4.92 -12.64
CA ASP A 256 -2.69 5.85 -11.98
C ASP A 256 -1.99 6.77 -10.99
N LEU A 257 -0.89 6.30 -10.37
CA LEU A 257 -0.08 7.05 -9.42
C LEU A 257 0.71 8.21 -10.07
N CYS A 258 0.91 8.18 -11.38
CA CYS A 258 1.79 9.14 -12.05
C CYS A 258 1.21 10.56 -12.13
N VAL A 259 2.00 11.55 -11.73
CA VAL A 259 1.68 12.99 -11.79
C VAL A 259 2.92 13.79 -12.24
N PRO A 260 2.81 14.70 -13.22
CA PRO A 260 1.62 15.02 -14.02
C PRO A 260 1.31 13.93 -15.07
N LYS A 261 0.05 13.88 -15.51
CA LYS A 261 -0.37 12.99 -16.59
C LYS A 261 0.05 13.53 -17.95
N VAL A 262 0.55 12.65 -18.82
CA VAL A 262 0.75 12.89 -20.24
C VAL A 262 -0.23 12.04 -21.05
N GLU A 263 -0.63 12.55 -22.22
CA GLU A 263 -1.50 11.81 -23.13
C GLU A 263 -0.70 10.72 -23.83
N ILE A 264 -0.96 9.47 -23.45
CA ILE A 264 -0.27 8.30 -24.00
C ILE A 264 -0.87 7.97 -25.37
N ALA A 265 -0.07 8.16 -26.42
CA ALA A 265 -0.45 7.95 -27.82
C ALA A 265 0.58 7.10 -28.60
N GLY A 266 1.69 6.72 -27.96
CA GLY A 266 2.75 5.92 -28.55
C GLY A 266 2.89 4.55 -27.89
N VAL A 267 3.54 3.63 -28.61
CA VAL A 267 3.94 2.32 -28.11
C VAL A 267 5.43 2.17 -28.34
N ASP A 268 6.16 1.80 -27.29
CA ASP A 268 7.60 1.54 -27.37
C ASP A 268 7.86 0.12 -27.89
N SER A 269 8.98 -0.05 -28.61
CA SER A 269 9.56 -1.36 -28.83
C SER A 269 10.09 -1.96 -27.52
N ASP A 270 10.28 -3.27 -27.47
CA ASP A 270 10.82 -3.95 -26.28
C ASP A 270 12.20 -3.43 -25.87
N ASP A 271 13.02 -2.97 -26.82
CA ASP A 271 14.31 -2.34 -26.55
C ASP A 271 14.14 -0.98 -25.87
N LEU A 272 13.24 -0.13 -26.38
CA LEU A 272 12.96 1.18 -25.77
C LEU A 272 12.32 1.03 -24.39
N ARG A 273 11.42 0.07 -24.20
CA ARG A 273 10.83 -0.23 -22.88
C ARG A 273 11.92 -0.61 -21.87
N ARG A 274 12.87 -1.47 -22.26
CA ARG A 274 14.01 -1.85 -21.43
C ARG A 274 14.88 -0.65 -21.09
N ARG A 275 15.33 0.11 -22.09
CA ARG A 275 16.22 1.26 -21.89
C ARG A 275 15.58 2.38 -21.07
N LYS A 276 14.30 2.70 -21.30
CA LYS A 276 13.60 3.74 -20.53
C LYS A 276 13.26 3.29 -19.12
N GLY A 277 13.05 1.99 -18.91
CA GLY A 277 12.73 1.41 -17.60
C GLY A 277 13.95 1.04 -16.76
N SER A 278 15.18 1.28 -17.24
CA SER A 278 16.39 0.75 -16.63
C SER A 278 16.95 1.64 -15.49
N PRO A 279 17.79 1.08 -14.61
CA PRO A 279 18.55 1.83 -13.61
C PRO A 279 19.39 2.96 -14.21
N GLU A 280 19.98 2.77 -15.39
CA GLU A 280 20.79 3.78 -16.06
C GLU A 280 19.96 5.01 -16.43
N MET A 281 18.69 4.82 -16.82
CA MET A 281 17.79 5.93 -17.09
C MET A 281 17.47 6.75 -15.83
N LEU A 282 17.37 6.10 -14.66
CA LEU A 282 17.22 6.80 -13.38
C LEU A 282 18.44 7.67 -13.09
N ALA A 283 19.65 7.14 -13.26
CA ALA A 283 20.89 7.89 -13.05
C ALA A 283 21.01 9.08 -14.02
N LEU A 284 20.63 8.88 -15.30
CA LEU A 284 20.58 9.96 -16.29
C LEU A 284 19.59 11.05 -15.88
N LEU A 285 18.42 10.67 -15.38
CA LEU A 285 17.41 11.61 -14.93
C LEU A 285 17.87 12.41 -13.69
N GLU A 286 18.50 11.75 -12.72
CA GLU A 286 19.09 12.40 -11.54
C GLU A 286 20.17 13.44 -11.92
N ALA A 287 21.01 13.12 -12.91
CA ALA A 287 21.96 14.09 -13.44
C ALA A 287 21.26 15.23 -14.21
N ALA A 288 20.23 14.90 -15.01
CA ALA A 288 19.52 15.88 -15.83
C ALA A 288 18.76 16.92 -14.99
N VAL A 289 18.20 16.54 -13.83
CA VAL A 289 17.43 17.47 -12.99
C VAL A 289 18.27 18.60 -12.41
N THR A 290 19.60 18.51 -12.35
CA THR A 290 20.47 19.58 -11.82
C THR A 290 21.34 20.25 -12.89
N ARG A 291 21.52 19.63 -14.06
CA ARG A 291 22.37 20.14 -15.16
C ARG A 291 22.03 21.55 -15.67
N HIS A 292 20.79 21.99 -15.49
CA HIS A 292 20.34 23.31 -15.90
C HIS A 292 20.81 24.46 -14.99
N VAL A 293 21.42 24.14 -13.83
CA VAL A 293 21.95 25.13 -12.89
C VAL A 293 23.32 25.58 -13.37
N VAL A 294 23.46 26.87 -13.67
CA VAL A 294 24.67 27.45 -14.26
C VAL A 294 25.13 28.65 -13.44
N VAL A 295 26.40 28.64 -13.03
CA VAL A 295 27.05 29.78 -12.37
C VAL A 295 27.33 30.87 -13.41
N PRO A 296 27.08 32.16 -13.12
CA PRO A 296 27.49 33.26 -13.99
C PRO A 296 29.00 33.25 -14.28
N ASP A 297 29.39 33.64 -15.50
CA ASP A 297 30.81 33.69 -15.90
C ASP A 297 31.57 34.84 -15.23
N ASP A 298 30.89 35.95 -14.96
CA ASP A 298 31.47 37.18 -14.42
C ASP A 298 30.94 37.53 -13.03
N ASP A 299 31.72 38.32 -12.29
CA ASP A 299 31.30 38.93 -11.03
C ASP A 299 30.05 39.81 -11.20
N LEU A 300 29.12 39.70 -10.25
CA LEU A 300 27.87 40.45 -10.28
C LEU A 300 27.99 41.74 -9.47
N ARG A 301 27.89 42.88 -10.16
CA ARG A 301 27.78 44.19 -9.51
C ARG A 301 26.33 44.52 -9.22
N VAL A 302 25.99 44.60 -7.94
CA VAL A 302 24.63 44.79 -7.44
C VAL A 302 24.49 46.15 -6.78
N PRO A 303 23.75 47.10 -7.39
CA PRO A 303 23.44 48.37 -6.74
C PRO A 303 22.44 48.14 -5.60
N VAL A 304 22.76 48.67 -4.40
CA VAL A 304 21.93 48.60 -3.19
C VAL A 304 21.89 49.98 -2.54
N GLY A 305 20.87 50.78 -2.88
CA GLY A 305 20.79 52.18 -2.47
C GLY A 305 21.91 53.01 -3.09
N ALA A 306 22.73 53.68 -2.26
CA ALA A 306 23.84 54.52 -2.72
C ALA A 306 25.17 53.77 -2.91
N ARG A 307 25.22 52.45 -2.64
CA ARG A 307 26.44 51.63 -2.74
C ARG A 307 26.27 50.53 -3.78
N THR A 308 27.37 50.12 -4.39
CA THR A 308 27.41 48.94 -5.26
C THR A 308 28.20 47.85 -4.54
N ILE A 309 27.57 46.69 -4.35
CA ILE A 309 28.20 45.49 -3.80
C ILE A 309 28.65 44.64 -4.98
N THR A 310 29.88 44.13 -4.92
CA THR A 310 30.36 43.11 -5.86
C THR A 310 30.20 41.75 -5.22
N ILE A 311 29.47 40.87 -5.90
CA ILE A 311 29.37 39.45 -5.55
C ILE A 311 30.27 38.70 -6.52
N THR A 312 31.30 38.05 -6.00
CA THR A 312 32.23 37.32 -6.85
C THR A 312 31.56 36.08 -7.44
N ARG A 313 32.08 35.61 -8.57
CA ARG A 313 31.66 34.32 -9.16
C ARG A 313 31.71 33.18 -8.14
N ASP A 314 32.77 33.10 -7.34
CA ASP A 314 32.97 32.01 -6.38
C ASP A 314 32.00 32.08 -5.20
N GLU A 315 31.63 33.29 -4.76
CA GLU A 315 30.58 33.49 -3.76
C GLU A 315 29.22 33.01 -4.27
N PHE A 316 28.89 33.40 -5.50
CA PHE A 316 27.66 33.00 -6.15
C PHE A 316 27.61 31.47 -6.32
N ALA A 317 28.71 30.88 -6.80
CA ALA A 317 28.85 29.43 -6.93
C ALA A 317 28.69 28.72 -5.59
N GLY A 318 29.29 29.27 -4.52
CA GLY A 318 29.18 28.74 -3.17
C GLY A 318 27.73 28.63 -2.69
N TRP A 319 26.90 29.64 -2.96
CA TRP A 319 25.47 29.58 -2.63
C TRP A 319 24.71 28.53 -3.45
N LEU A 320 24.99 28.44 -4.75
CA LEU A 320 24.32 27.45 -5.61
C LEU A 320 24.70 26.01 -5.21
N HIS A 321 25.99 25.73 -5.02
CA HIS A 321 26.47 24.41 -4.63
C HIS A 321 25.92 24.01 -3.26
N ALA A 322 25.97 24.91 -2.26
CA ALA A 322 25.40 24.64 -0.94
C ALA A 322 23.90 24.35 -0.99
N ALA A 323 23.15 25.03 -1.86
CA ALA A 323 21.74 24.75 -2.07
C ALA A 323 21.50 23.45 -2.86
N LEU A 324 22.36 23.10 -3.82
CA LEU A 324 22.29 21.84 -4.56
C LEU A 324 22.55 20.63 -3.66
N ASP A 325 23.47 20.75 -2.71
CA ASP A 325 23.81 19.70 -1.72
C ASP A 325 22.69 19.44 -0.70
N ALA A 326 21.73 20.37 -0.59
CA ALA A 326 20.57 20.18 0.28
C ALA A 326 19.70 19.01 -0.18
N ARG A 327 19.09 18.29 0.76
CA ARG A 327 18.11 17.24 0.47
C ARG A 327 16.78 17.83 0.00
N GLY A 328 15.96 17.01 -0.66
CA GLY A 328 14.61 17.37 -1.07
C GLY A 328 14.51 17.80 -2.54
N PRO A 329 13.36 18.34 -2.98
CA PRO A 329 13.11 18.60 -4.40
C PRO A 329 13.93 19.75 -4.97
N VAL A 330 14.49 19.59 -6.18
CA VAL A 330 15.42 20.55 -6.78
C VAL A 330 14.83 21.95 -6.93
N ASN A 331 13.56 22.08 -7.34
CA ASN A 331 12.93 23.39 -7.47
C ASN A 331 12.74 24.07 -6.10
N LYS A 332 12.59 23.29 -5.02
CA LYS A 332 12.45 23.80 -3.65
C LYS A 332 13.80 24.15 -3.03
N ARG A 333 14.88 23.46 -3.41
CA ARG A 333 16.25 23.79 -2.94
C ARG A 333 16.63 25.23 -3.27
N ARG A 334 16.19 25.75 -4.43
CA ARG A 334 16.38 27.16 -4.82
C ARG A 334 15.85 28.15 -3.78
N ASP A 335 14.77 27.84 -3.05
CA ASP A 335 14.20 28.74 -2.05
C ASP A 335 15.17 28.98 -0.88
N SER A 336 16.07 28.03 -0.61
CA SER A 336 17.10 28.15 0.43
C SER A 336 18.18 29.19 0.08
N VAL A 337 18.42 29.46 -1.22
CA VAL A 337 19.44 30.42 -1.68
C VAL A 337 19.18 31.80 -1.11
N LYS A 338 17.90 32.22 -1.00
CA LYS A 338 17.53 33.50 -0.37
C LYS A 338 18.10 33.60 1.05
N GLY A 339 17.87 32.58 1.87
CA GLY A 339 18.33 32.56 3.26
C GLY A 339 19.87 32.52 3.36
N MET A 340 20.54 31.82 2.44
CA MET A 340 22.01 31.80 2.36
C MET A 340 22.57 33.19 2.03
N VAL A 341 22.02 33.84 0.99
CA VAL A 341 22.40 35.19 0.59
C VAL A 341 22.16 36.18 1.72
N GLN A 342 20.97 36.18 2.36
CA GLN A 342 20.66 37.10 3.45
C GLN A 342 21.63 36.95 4.63
N ARG A 343 21.96 35.71 5.03
CA ARG A 343 22.96 35.46 6.08
C ARG A 343 24.35 35.94 5.70
N ASP A 344 24.78 35.70 4.47
CA ASP A 344 26.10 36.13 4.00
C ASP A 344 26.20 37.66 3.91
N MET A 345 25.15 38.33 3.41
CA MET A 345 25.08 39.80 3.34
C MET A 345 25.07 40.44 4.73
N LEU A 346 24.31 39.88 5.68
CA LEU A 346 24.32 40.35 7.06
C LEU A 346 25.71 40.19 7.69
N ARG A 347 26.37 39.05 7.48
CA ARG A 347 27.71 38.80 8.03
C ARG A 347 28.78 39.75 7.49
N ARG A 348 28.75 40.05 6.18
CA ARG A 348 29.82 40.82 5.51
C ARG A 348 29.61 42.32 5.55
N TYR A 349 28.37 42.76 5.45
CA TYR A 349 28.03 44.15 5.24
C TYR A 349 27.13 44.74 6.33
N ASP A 350 26.70 43.92 7.30
CA ASP A 350 25.72 44.29 8.34
C ASP A 350 24.39 44.80 7.72
N ARG A 351 23.92 44.08 6.70
CA ARG A 351 22.73 44.44 5.90
C ARG A 351 21.82 43.25 5.69
N ASP A 352 20.56 43.39 6.08
CA ASP A 352 19.47 42.42 5.88
C ASP A 352 18.56 42.77 4.68
N ASP A 353 18.55 44.03 4.25
CA ASP A 353 17.72 44.56 3.17
C ASP A 353 18.25 44.32 1.74
N VAL A 354 19.45 43.73 1.59
CA VAL A 354 20.11 43.54 0.28
C VAL A 354 19.22 42.74 -0.68
N TRP A 355 18.64 41.64 -0.22
CA TRP A 355 17.81 40.78 -1.06
C TRP A 355 16.63 41.53 -1.69
N GLU A 356 15.95 42.36 -0.90
CA GLU A 356 14.79 43.13 -1.36
C GLU A 356 15.20 44.24 -2.33
N LYS A 357 16.31 44.92 -2.02
CA LYS A 357 16.82 46.05 -2.81
C LYS A 357 17.71 45.68 -4.00
N ALA A 358 18.01 44.39 -4.20
CA ALA A 358 18.85 43.88 -5.28
C ALA A 358 18.07 43.09 -6.35
N PRO A 359 17.31 43.75 -7.24
CA PRO A 359 16.60 43.06 -8.33
C PRO A 359 17.58 42.36 -9.29
N GLY A 360 18.78 42.92 -9.50
CA GLY A 360 19.82 42.30 -10.34
C GLY A 360 20.32 40.96 -9.79
N LEU A 361 20.46 40.83 -8.47
CA LEU A 361 20.82 39.56 -7.82
C LEU A 361 19.71 38.51 -7.98
N ARG A 362 18.47 38.90 -7.74
CA ARG A 362 17.31 38.00 -7.92
C ARG A 362 17.16 37.54 -9.37
N ALA A 363 17.40 38.43 -10.33
CA ALA A 363 17.41 38.10 -11.75
C ALA A 363 18.56 37.14 -12.10
N ALA A 364 19.78 37.38 -11.58
CA ALA A 364 20.92 36.49 -11.77
C ALA A 364 20.65 35.09 -11.22
N ILE A 365 20.08 34.97 -10.01
CA ILE A 365 19.69 33.66 -9.42
C ILE A 365 18.61 32.97 -10.25
N THR A 366 17.63 33.72 -10.76
CA THR A 366 16.57 33.15 -11.61
C THR A 366 17.13 32.66 -12.96
N LYS A 367 18.11 33.36 -13.53
CA LYS A 367 18.81 32.97 -14.76
C LYS A 367 19.72 31.76 -14.52
N ALA A 368 20.41 31.74 -13.39
CA ALA A 368 21.32 30.67 -12.98
C ALA A 368 20.58 29.37 -12.63
N TRP A 369 19.38 29.47 -12.05
CA TRP A 369 18.59 28.32 -11.60
C TRP A 369 17.11 28.46 -12.04
N PRO A 370 16.83 28.29 -13.34
CA PRO A 370 15.46 28.34 -13.85
C PRO A 370 14.64 27.15 -13.36
N THR A 371 13.42 27.40 -12.88
CA THR A 371 12.47 26.34 -12.47
C THR A 371 12.19 25.39 -13.63
N GLN A 372 12.41 24.08 -13.41
CA GLN A 372 12.16 23.06 -14.42
C GLN A 372 10.74 22.52 -14.35
N GLN A 373 10.21 22.18 -15.52
CA GLN A 373 8.92 21.50 -15.66
C GLN A 373 9.16 20.02 -16.03
N PRO A 374 8.56 19.05 -15.30
CA PRO A 374 8.87 17.63 -15.47
C PRO A 374 8.69 17.13 -16.90
N VAL A 375 7.56 17.45 -17.52
CA VAL A 375 7.24 17.03 -18.90
C VAL A 375 8.25 17.58 -19.91
N ARG A 376 8.65 18.85 -19.75
CA ARG A 376 9.63 19.49 -20.65
C ARG A 376 11.03 18.90 -20.46
N LEU A 377 11.43 18.63 -19.22
CA LEU A 377 12.71 18.00 -18.91
C LEU A 377 12.80 16.62 -19.56
N ILE A 378 11.77 15.78 -19.39
CA ILE A 378 11.75 14.43 -19.99
C ILE A 378 11.73 14.49 -21.51
N ASP A 379 10.97 15.40 -22.12
CA ASP A 379 10.96 15.53 -23.58
C ASP A 379 12.36 15.87 -24.13
N GLN A 380 13.08 16.77 -23.45
CA GLN A 380 14.45 17.14 -23.81
C GLN A 380 15.43 15.98 -23.59
N LEU A 381 15.36 15.31 -22.45
CA LEU A 381 16.20 14.15 -22.10
C LEU A 381 16.02 13.04 -23.13
N LEU A 382 14.78 12.61 -23.37
CA LEU A 382 14.50 11.53 -24.32
C LEU A 382 14.88 11.90 -25.76
N THR A 383 14.78 13.18 -26.13
CA THR A 383 15.22 13.65 -27.44
C THR A 383 16.74 13.60 -27.60
N ALA A 384 17.49 13.87 -26.53
CA ALA A 384 18.94 13.73 -26.52
C ALA A 384 19.38 12.25 -26.58
N GLU A 385 18.73 11.37 -25.81
CA GLU A 385 19.12 9.96 -25.65
C GLU A 385 18.66 9.05 -26.81
N PHE A 386 17.50 9.35 -27.41
CA PHE A 386 16.86 8.48 -28.40
C PHE A 386 16.52 9.19 -29.72
N GLY A 387 16.80 10.48 -29.82
CA GLY A 387 16.40 11.31 -30.96
C GLY A 387 14.97 11.83 -30.87
N ALA A 388 14.63 12.75 -31.76
CA ALA A 388 13.29 13.35 -31.83
C ALA A 388 12.25 12.33 -32.31
N ALA A 389 11.21 12.08 -31.52
CA ALA A 389 10.10 11.24 -31.90
C ALA A 389 9.38 11.84 -33.14
N GLY A 390 9.48 11.17 -34.29
CA GLY A 390 8.76 11.56 -35.52
C GLY A 390 9.45 12.62 -36.39
N GLY A 391 10.68 13.05 -36.06
CA GLY A 391 11.46 14.04 -36.83
C GLY A 391 11.41 15.46 -36.24
N ARG A 392 12.25 16.35 -36.77
CA ARG A 392 12.44 17.73 -36.26
C ARG A 392 11.10 18.49 -36.24
N GLY A 393 10.67 18.94 -35.06
CA GLY A 393 9.47 19.79 -34.89
C GLY A 393 8.14 19.06 -34.68
N LYS A 394 8.11 17.73 -34.61
CA LYS A 394 6.88 16.99 -34.24
C LYS A 394 6.73 16.87 -32.73
N ARG A 395 5.48 16.87 -32.26
CA ARG A 395 5.12 16.60 -30.86
C ARG A 395 5.39 15.13 -30.55
N ARG A 396 6.04 14.84 -29.41
CA ARG A 396 6.30 13.49 -28.93
C ARG A 396 4.98 12.72 -28.73
N ALA A 397 4.92 11.50 -29.26
CA ALA A 397 3.90 10.53 -28.90
C ALA A 397 4.35 9.84 -27.61
N TRP A 398 3.75 10.22 -26.48
CA TRP A 398 4.14 9.71 -25.17
C TRP A 398 3.75 8.24 -25.01
N THR A 399 4.59 7.49 -24.32
CA THR A 399 4.39 6.07 -24.01
C THR A 399 4.20 5.85 -22.51
N VAL A 400 3.83 4.63 -22.12
CA VAL A 400 3.73 4.23 -20.71
C VAL A 400 5.07 4.41 -19.98
N ALA A 401 6.19 4.02 -20.60
CA ALA A 401 7.52 4.18 -19.99
C ALA A 401 7.87 5.67 -19.78
N ASP A 402 7.50 6.54 -20.72
CA ASP A 402 7.73 7.98 -20.57
C ASP A 402 6.90 8.56 -19.43
N GLN A 403 5.67 8.09 -19.21
CA GLN A 403 4.82 8.56 -18.11
C GLN A 403 5.45 8.29 -16.73
N PHE A 404 6.13 7.14 -16.54
CA PHE A 404 6.86 6.86 -15.32
C PHE A 404 8.08 7.78 -15.14
N LEU A 405 8.80 8.09 -16.23
CA LEU A 405 9.90 9.06 -16.18
C LEU A 405 9.43 10.48 -15.85
N VAL A 406 8.24 10.87 -16.36
CA VAL A 406 7.62 12.15 -16.01
C VAL A 406 7.25 12.22 -14.53
N ASP A 407 6.73 11.14 -13.95
CA ASP A 407 6.44 11.07 -12.51
C ASP A 407 7.72 11.13 -11.66
N GLU A 408 8.77 10.40 -12.07
CA GLU A 408 10.08 10.46 -11.41
C GLU A 408 10.68 11.86 -11.45
N ALA A 409 10.66 12.51 -12.63
CA ALA A 409 11.11 13.88 -12.79
C ALA A 409 10.31 14.85 -11.91
N ASN A 410 8.99 14.64 -11.80
CA ASN A 410 8.16 15.45 -10.93
C ASN A 410 8.53 15.27 -9.45
N SER A 411 8.79 14.04 -9.02
CA SER A 411 9.23 13.77 -7.65
C SER A 411 10.57 14.44 -7.34
N LEU A 412 11.55 14.33 -8.24
CA LEU A 412 12.87 14.95 -8.09
C LEU A 412 12.80 16.48 -8.09
N LEU A 413 11.94 17.07 -8.92
CA LEU A 413 11.81 18.52 -9.06
C LEU A 413 10.94 19.15 -7.98
N ASN A 414 9.79 18.56 -7.69
CA ASN A 414 8.70 19.17 -6.91
C ASN A 414 8.32 18.39 -5.64
N GLY A 415 8.75 17.13 -5.51
CA GLY A 415 8.43 16.25 -4.38
C GLY A 415 7.33 15.24 -4.70
N THR A 416 7.22 14.21 -3.86
CA THR A 416 6.21 13.16 -4.01
C THR A 416 4.83 13.67 -3.57
N PRO A 417 3.79 13.60 -4.41
CA PRO A 417 2.52 14.28 -4.13
C PRO A 417 1.63 13.56 -3.09
N PHE A 418 1.77 12.25 -2.91
CA PHE A 418 0.99 11.47 -1.96
C PHE A 418 1.76 10.23 -1.51
N THR A 419 1.57 9.88 -0.24
CA THR A 419 2.22 8.79 0.48
C THR A 419 1.20 8.00 1.28
N TYR A 420 1.50 6.74 1.55
CA TYR A 420 0.67 5.79 2.27
C TYR A 420 1.44 5.18 3.44
N GLY A 421 0.70 4.74 4.45
CA GLY A 421 1.25 4.04 5.62
C GLY A 421 1.66 2.59 5.30
N HIS A 422 0.99 1.97 4.32
CA HIS A 422 1.32 0.64 3.80
C HIS A 422 0.99 0.54 2.31
N VAL A 423 1.82 -0.17 1.54
CA VAL A 423 1.61 -0.39 0.10
C VAL A 423 1.71 -1.87 -0.23
N VAL A 424 0.64 -2.45 -0.77
CA VAL A 424 0.64 -3.78 -1.40
C VAL A 424 0.89 -3.61 -2.89
N VAL A 425 1.80 -4.40 -3.47
CA VAL A 425 2.11 -4.36 -4.90
C VAL A 425 1.98 -5.76 -5.45
N ASP A 426 1.02 -5.98 -6.36
CA ASP A 426 0.84 -7.26 -7.03
C ASP A 426 1.54 -7.30 -8.39
N GLU A 427 1.92 -8.51 -8.80
CA GLU A 427 2.73 -8.77 -10.00
C GLU A 427 3.96 -7.86 -10.10
N SER A 428 4.65 -7.68 -8.97
CA SER A 428 5.75 -6.72 -8.84
C SER A 428 6.92 -7.00 -9.79
N GLN A 429 7.08 -8.25 -10.23
CA GLN A 429 8.09 -8.63 -11.21
C GLN A 429 7.88 -7.97 -12.58
N ASP A 430 6.66 -7.55 -12.92
CA ASP A 430 6.34 -6.95 -14.22
C ASP A 430 6.57 -5.43 -14.27
N HIS A 431 7.03 -4.85 -13.16
CA HIS A 431 7.40 -3.44 -13.10
C HIS A 431 8.88 -3.24 -13.43
N SER A 432 9.18 -2.18 -14.19
CA SER A 432 10.56 -1.73 -14.44
C SER A 432 11.16 -1.06 -13.20
N ALA A 433 12.49 -0.89 -13.17
CA ALA A 433 13.16 -0.20 -12.06
C ALA A 433 12.59 1.21 -11.84
N VAL A 434 12.29 1.94 -12.93
CA VAL A 434 11.62 3.25 -12.86
C VAL A 434 10.22 3.14 -12.26
N ALA A 435 9.41 2.18 -12.68
CA ALA A 435 8.06 1.98 -12.15
C ALA A 435 8.08 1.57 -10.68
N LEU A 436 9.01 0.69 -10.28
CA LEU A 436 9.21 0.31 -8.89
C LEU A 436 9.60 1.51 -8.03
N ARG A 437 10.48 2.39 -8.51
CA ARG A 437 10.78 3.66 -7.84
C ARG A 437 9.58 4.59 -7.73
N CYS A 438 8.67 4.56 -8.72
CA CYS A 438 7.38 5.25 -8.68
C CYS A 438 6.45 4.77 -7.58
N ILE A 439 6.44 3.46 -7.35
CA ILE A 439 5.62 2.82 -6.32
C ILE A 439 6.28 2.96 -4.94
N GLY A 440 7.58 2.70 -4.83
CA GLY A 440 8.34 2.69 -3.59
C GLY A 440 8.29 4.01 -2.83
N ARG A 441 8.41 5.15 -3.52
CA ARG A 441 8.28 6.49 -2.90
C ARG A 441 6.91 6.76 -2.26
N ARG A 442 5.89 5.95 -2.58
CA ARG A 442 4.58 6.03 -1.96
C ARG A 442 4.57 5.45 -0.55
N SER A 443 5.55 4.63 -0.16
CA SER A 443 5.76 4.16 1.22
C SER A 443 7.08 4.69 1.78
N PRO A 444 7.15 5.96 2.24
CA PRO A 444 8.40 6.55 2.72
C PRO A 444 8.97 5.83 3.95
N ALA A 445 8.13 5.13 4.73
CA ALA A 445 8.54 4.32 5.86
C ALA A 445 8.99 2.89 5.47
N GLY A 446 8.90 2.52 4.18
CA GLY A 446 9.29 1.21 3.68
C GLY A 446 8.33 0.07 4.03
N SER A 447 7.15 0.36 4.60
CA SER A 447 6.13 -0.65 4.91
C SER A 447 5.44 -1.10 3.62
N MET A 448 5.75 -2.30 3.16
CA MET A 448 5.25 -2.83 1.88
C MET A 448 5.01 -4.33 1.92
N THR A 449 4.04 -4.79 1.12
CA THR A 449 3.81 -6.20 0.81
C THR A 449 3.97 -6.39 -0.70
N VAL A 450 5.09 -6.95 -1.12
CA VAL A 450 5.47 -7.17 -2.52
C VAL A 450 5.08 -8.59 -2.90
N LEU A 451 4.12 -8.73 -3.80
CA LEU A 451 3.65 -10.02 -4.31
C LEU A 451 4.18 -10.24 -5.72
N GLY A 452 4.57 -11.47 -6.03
CA GLY A 452 4.97 -11.82 -7.38
C GLY A 452 5.59 -13.19 -7.55
N ASP A 453 6.05 -13.44 -8.77
CA ASP A 453 6.84 -14.62 -9.14
C ASP A 453 7.83 -14.25 -10.25
N LEU A 454 9.13 -14.23 -9.93
CA LEU A 454 10.18 -13.89 -10.88
C LEU A 454 10.19 -14.82 -12.11
N ALA A 455 9.76 -16.08 -11.96
CA ALA A 455 9.68 -17.02 -13.07
C ALA A 455 8.55 -16.70 -14.06
N GLN A 456 7.60 -15.85 -13.67
CA GLN A 456 6.45 -15.43 -14.48
C GLN A 456 6.58 -14.00 -15.02
N SER A 457 7.75 -13.37 -14.95
CA SER A 457 7.95 -12.06 -15.58
C SER A 457 7.63 -12.12 -17.07
N THR A 458 6.65 -11.34 -17.51
CA THR A 458 6.19 -11.28 -18.91
C THR A 458 6.65 -10.02 -19.62
N THR A 459 7.12 -9.02 -18.86
CA THR A 459 7.49 -7.72 -19.42
C THR A 459 8.99 -7.64 -19.79
N PRO A 460 9.34 -6.97 -20.90
CA PRO A 460 10.74 -6.83 -21.33
C PRO A 460 11.65 -6.16 -20.29
N ALA A 461 11.09 -5.24 -19.50
CA ALA A 461 11.79 -4.49 -18.46
C ALA A 461 11.50 -5.02 -17.04
N GLY A 462 10.95 -6.23 -16.93
CA GLY A 462 10.63 -6.86 -15.66
C GLY A 462 11.86 -7.26 -14.85
N GLN A 463 11.62 -7.56 -13.57
CA GLN A 463 12.64 -7.91 -12.61
C GLN A 463 13.08 -9.37 -12.75
N ARG A 464 14.35 -9.63 -12.45
CA ARG A 464 14.95 -10.98 -12.47
C ARG A 464 15.47 -11.41 -11.10
N ASP A 465 15.55 -10.47 -10.17
CA ASP A 465 16.06 -10.65 -8.82
C ASP A 465 15.31 -9.70 -7.88
N TRP A 466 14.91 -10.22 -6.72
CA TRP A 466 14.21 -9.42 -5.73
C TRP A 466 15.14 -8.44 -5.01
N ALA A 467 16.42 -8.79 -4.80
CA ALA A 467 17.33 -7.87 -4.14
C ALA A 467 17.53 -6.61 -5.00
N GLU A 468 17.68 -6.75 -6.32
CA GLU A 468 17.67 -5.62 -7.24
C GLU A 468 16.34 -4.85 -7.23
N ALA A 469 15.20 -5.54 -7.29
CA ALA A 469 13.87 -4.90 -7.26
C ALA A 469 13.63 -4.06 -5.99
N LEU A 470 14.05 -4.58 -4.83
CA LEU A 470 13.88 -3.94 -3.53
C LEU A 470 14.66 -2.64 -3.41
N ARG A 471 15.83 -2.51 -4.06
CA ARG A 471 16.60 -1.23 -4.11
C ARG A 471 15.79 -0.07 -4.69
N TRP A 472 14.82 -0.38 -5.55
CA TRP A 472 13.95 0.61 -6.18
C TRP A 472 12.66 0.84 -5.38
N LEU A 473 12.22 -0.13 -4.58
CA LEU A 473 11.01 -0.03 -3.76
C LEU A 473 11.28 0.62 -2.39
N VAL A 474 12.41 0.30 -1.76
CA VAL A 474 12.73 0.75 -0.40
C VAL A 474 13.55 2.03 -0.45
N PRO A 475 13.01 3.17 0.03
CA PRO A 475 13.76 4.42 0.05
C PRO A 475 15.01 4.31 0.93
N GLY A 476 16.20 4.52 0.34
CA GLY A 476 17.47 4.57 1.08
C GLY A 476 18.42 3.40 0.85
N GLU A 477 17.96 2.25 0.32
CA GLU A 477 18.83 1.11 -0.03
C GLU A 477 19.49 1.25 -1.43
N GLY A 478 19.02 2.21 -2.24
CA GLY A 478 19.55 2.51 -3.58
C GLY A 478 20.72 3.50 -3.62
N ALA A 479 21.13 4.08 -2.50
CA ALA A 479 22.25 5.01 -2.42
C ALA A 479 23.50 4.32 -1.82
N ALA A 480 24.08 3.42 -2.58
CA ALA A 480 25.42 2.87 -2.32
C ALA A 480 26.25 2.97 -3.61
#